data_AF-A0AA35QRL9-F1
#
_entry.id   AF-A0AA35QRL9-F1
#
_cell.length_a   1.000
_cell.length_b   1.000
_cell.length_c   1.000
_cell.angle_alpha   90.00
_cell.angle_beta   90.00
_cell.angle_gamma   90.00
#
_symmetry.space_group_name_H-M   'P 1'
#
loop_
_entity.id
_entity.type
_entity.pdbx_description
1 polymer ?
#
loop_
_entity_poly.entity_id
_entity_poly.type
_entity_poly.pdbx_seq_one_letter_code
_entity_poly.pdbx_strand_id
1 'polypeptide(L)'
;VTHRQGSSFFSEPFYDAFEDRGVPLFLPPWAFSKFDKPSNYASRPDFQHKVTGNQVPGSSRQRRQVFAIGITFDHKGPVPSKSHPDLPEVPALHQTKLEAVKKLFEERPIWSRGWIQYRTKLPNVIVRSLLALVSYYFTNGPWKMLWVRLGYDPRSTPDSKRYQCLDYRLPREIAAVSTLEARRSKLRKGLIYAGSKKQDEFQLSGDSVQLAEAVADSNAPETEACPVFIAHQLPTQRQVYYQLCDLRDESLQTLLHANDGREDECSEANGWCEEGVYDQLRKMLGEMVRRTAERVEEERRLALETAADNTSPS
;
A
#
# COMPACT_ATOMS: atom_id res chain seq x y z
N VAL A 1 27.47 -72.33 26.96
CA VAL A 1 27.12 -71.41 28.08
C VAL A 1 28.02 -70.21 27.91
N THR A 2 27.60 -69.06 27.38
CA THR A 2 26.42 -68.24 27.69
C THR A 2 25.95 -67.46 26.46
N HIS A 3 24.63 -67.42 26.27
CA HIS A 3 23.91 -66.49 25.40
C HIS A 3 24.32 -65.03 25.66
N ARG A 4 24.53 -64.23 24.61
CA ARG A 4 24.22 -62.79 24.65
C ARG A 4 23.29 -62.46 23.50
N GLN A 5 22.08 -62.07 23.90
CA GLN A 5 20.93 -61.72 23.10
C GLN A 5 21.25 -60.52 22.20
N GLY A 6 20.77 -60.56 20.96
CA GLY A 6 20.67 -59.37 20.14
C GLY A 6 19.68 -58.41 20.79
N SER A 7 20.18 -57.28 21.30
CA SER A 7 19.34 -56.16 21.70
C SER A 7 19.02 -55.34 20.44
N SER A 8 17.80 -55.50 19.95
CA SER A 8 17.17 -54.63 18.97
C SER A 8 17.07 -53.21 19.53
N PHE A 9 18.06 -52.36 19.23
CA PHE A 9 18.04 -50.91 19.50
C PHE A 9 17.30 -50.13 18.40
N PHE A 10 16.17 -50.67 17.92
CA PHE A 10 15.16 -49.88 17.20
C PHE A 10 13.90 -49.91 18.05
N SER A 11 14.00 -49.30 19.24
CA SER A 11 12.86 -49.05 20.11
C SER A 11 12.35 -47.63 19.87
N GLU A 12 11.08 -47.61 19.47
CA GLU A 12 10.16 -46.48 19.37
C GLU A 12 10.23 -45.59 18.11
N PRO A 13 9.06 -45.37 17.46
CA PRO A 13 8.98 -44.58 16.24
C PRO A 13 9.22 -43.11 16.60
N PHE A 14 10.33 -42.56 16.10
CA PHE A 14 10.60 -41.11 16.11
C PHE A 14 9.41 -40.27 15.61
N TYR A 15 8.50 -40.89 14.84
CA TYR A 15 7.32 -40.29 14.24
C TYR A 15 6.15 -40.06 15.21
N ASP A 16 5.90 -40.93 16.19
CA ASP A 16 4.74 -40.78 17.08
C ASP A 16 4.89 -39.56 18.01
N ALA A 17 6.14 -39.17 18.34
CA ALA A 17 6.43 -37.98 19.14
C ALA A 17 6.22 -36.64 18.40
N PHE A 18 6.03 -36.69 17.08
CA PHE A 18 5.74 -35.53 16.23
C PHE A 18 4.24 -35.38 15.91
N GLU A 19 3.50 -36.48 15.79
CA GLU A 19 2.08 -36.46 15.45
C GLU A 19 1.18 -36.07 16.63
N ASP A 20 1.57 -36.38 17.87
CA ASP A 20 0.70 -36.19 19.05
C ASP A 20 0.85 -34.83 19.76
N ARG A 21 1.62 -33.90 19.17
CA ARG A 21 1.61 -32.51 19.61
C ARG A 21 0.49 -31.84 18.85
N GLY A 22 -0.51 -31.29 19.53
CA GLY A 22 -1.64 -30.53 18.94
C GLY A 22 -1.24 -29.24 18.19
N VAL A 23 -0.08 -29.24 17.53
CA VAL A 23 0.39 -28.23 16.59
C VAL A 23 0.02 -28.67 15.17
N PRO A 24 -0.57 -27.77 14.37
CA PRO A 24 -0.87 -28.07 12.98
C PRO A 24 0.42 -28.44 12.22
N LEU A 25 0.34 -29.49 11.39
CA LEU A 25 1.44 -29.95 10.53
C LEU A 25 1.98 -28.80 9.69
N PHE A 26 3.16 -28.30 10.06
CA PHE A 26 3.87 -27.26 9.31
C PHE A 26 4.84 -27.93 8.33
N LEU A 27 4.37 -28.21 7.12
CA LEU A 27 5.25 -28.68 6.06
C LEU A 27 6.20 -27.55 5.66
N PRO A 28 7.53 -27.75 5.70
CA PRO A 28 8.46 -26.74 5.25
C PRO A 28 8.24 -26.45 3.75
N PRO A 29 8.53 -25.23 3.30
CA PRO A 29 8.50 -24.94 1.87
C PRO A 29 9.48 -25.86 1.14
N TRP A 30 9.07 -26.36 -0.03
CA TRP A 30 9.88 -27.26 -0.87
C TRP A 30 11.25 -26.68 -1.26
N ALA A 31 11.39 -25.35 -1.21
CA ALA A 31 12.65 -24.65 -1.35
C ALA A 31 12.70 -23.48 -0.35
N PHE A 32 13.75 -23.46 0.47
CA PHE A 32 14.04 -22.34 1.38
C PHE A 32 14.71 -21.16 0.65
N SER A 33 15.30 -21.40 -0.52
CA SER A 33 15.93 -20.38 -1.37
C SER A 33 15.23 -20.33 -2.71
N LYS A 34 14.98 -19.12 -3.22
CA LYS A 34 14.55 -18.89 -4.62
C LYS A 34 15.72 -18.89 -5.61
N PHE A 35 16.95 -19.03 -5.10
CA PHE A 35 18.17 -18.99 -5.88
C PHE A 35 18.93 -20.29 -5.71
N ASP A 36 19.26 -20.93 -6.83
CA ASP A 36 20.08 -22.16 -6.85
C ASP A 36 21.55 -21.87 -6.52
N LYS A 37 22.01 -20.65 -6.79
CA LYS A 37 23.36 -20.23 -6.50
C LYS A 37 23.40 -19.54 -5.14
N PRO A 38 24.36 -19.88 -4.26
CA PRO A 38 24.58 -19.09 -3.07
C PRO A 38 24.84 -17.65 -3.51
N SER A 39 24.12 -16.70 -2.91
CA SER A 39 24.52 -15.30 -3.03
C SER A 39 25.96 -15.22 -2.55
N ASN A 40 26.84 -14.56 -3.29
CA ASN A 40 28.18 -14.21 -2.80
C ASN A 40 28.00 -13.24 -1.64
N TYR A 41 27.67 -13.79 -0.47
CA TYR A 41 27.90 -13.19 0.82
C TYR A 41 29.41 -13.29 1.02
N ALA A 42 30.18 -12.59 0.17
CA ALA A 42 31.53 -12.25 0.50
C ALA A 42 31.37 -11.47 1.79
N SER A 43 31.68 -12.13 2.93
CA SER A 43 31.68 -11.53 4.24
C SER A 43 32.42 -10.22 4.07
N ARG A 44 31.67 -9.13 3.96
CA ARG A 44 32.30 -7.82 3.86
C ARG A 44 33.06 -7.74 5.17
N PRO A 45 34.39 -7.53 5.15
CA PRO A 45 35.08 -7.27 6.39
C PRO A 45 34.26 -6.20 7.09
N ASP A 46 33.85 -6.47 8.33
CA ASP A 46 33.07 -5.53 9.11
C ASP A 46 33.73 -4.17 8.90
N PHE A 47 32.98 -3.19 8.41
CA PHE A 47 33.49 -1.83 8.35
C PHE A 47 34.04 -1.59 9.75
N GLN A 48 35.35 -1.40 9.87
CA GLN A 48 35.99 -1.10 11.14
C GLN A 48 35.38 0.21 11.63
N HIS A 49 34.27 0.09 12.35
CA HIS A 49 33.73 1.17 13.14
C HIS A 49 34.81 1.42 14.17
N LYS A 50 35.49 2.58 14.09
CA LYS A 50 36.33 3.06 15.17
C LYS A 50 35.43 3.07 16.42
N VAL A 51 35.61 2.10 17.29
CA VAL A 51 34.88 1.99 18.56
C VAL A 51 35.44 3.06 19.48
N THR A 52 34.98 4.29 19.30
CA THR A 52 35.00 5.30 20.35
C THR A 52 33.76 5.09 21.20
N GLY A 53 33.93 4.48 22.37
CA GLY A 53 32.99 4.48 23.51
C GLY A 53 31.54 4.02 23.26
N ASN A 54 31.15 2.89 23.85
CA ASN A 54 29.76 2.47 24.08
C ASN A 54 28.82 2.34 22.87
N GLN A 55 29.30 1.90 21.71
CA GLN A 55 28.42 1.54 20.59
C GLN A 55 28.50 0.03 20.30
N VAL A 56 27.41 -0.67 20.63
CA VAL A 56 27.24 -2.12 20.40
C VAL A 56 27.29 -2.42 18.90
N PRO A 57 28.03 -3.45 18.44
CA PRO A 57 28.00 -3.91 17.05
C PRO A 57 26.62 -4.47 16.71
N GLY A 58 25.91 -3.73 15.85
CA GLY A 58 24.58 -4.05 15.37
C GLY A 58 24.10 -2.86 14.58
N SER A 59 23.28 -3.06 13.54
CA SER A 59 22.68 -1.93 12.82
C SER A 59 21.87 -1.11 13.82
N SER A 60 22.43 0.00 14.30
CA SER A 60 21.80 0.93 15.24
C SER A 60 20.73 1.77 14.54
N ARG A 61 19.89 1.13 13.71
CA ARG A 61 18.66 1.74 13.23
C ARG A 61 17.78 1.95 14.45
N GLN A 62 17.85 3.14 15.02
CA GLN A 62 16.84 3.69 15.90
C GLN A 62 15.48 3.35 15.28
N ARG A 63 14.64 2.63 16.02
CA ARG A 63 13.31 2.25 15.56
C ARG A 63 12.54 3.54 15.31
N ARG A 64 12.07 3.75 14.07
CA ARG A 64 11.19 4.88 13.76
C ARG A 64 9.92 4.74 14.60
N GLN A 65 9.68 5.71 15.48
CA GLN A 65 8.43 5.77 16.21
C GLN A 65 7.29 6.04 15.21
N VAL A 66 6.23 5.24 15.29
CA VAL A 66 5.05 5.37 14.44
C VAL A 66 3.91 5.82 15.34
N PHE A 67 3.52 7.08 15.22
CA PHE A 67 2.45 7.67 16.04
C PHE A 67 1.04 7.46 15.45
N ALA A 68 0.93 6.90 14.25
CA ALA A 68 -0.35 6.65 13.62
C ALA A 68 -1.07 5.47 14.28
N ILE A 69 -2.31 5.70 14.72
CA ILE A 69 -3.14 4.69 15.37
C ILE A 69 -3.79 3.81 14.29
N GLY A 70 -3.55 2.51 14.36
CA GLY A 70 -4.17 1.50 13.50
C GLY A 70 -5.09 0.59 14.30
N ILE A 71 -6.33 0.38 13.85
CA ILE A 71 -7.28 -0.54 14.46
C ILE A 71 -7.67 -1.67 13.48
N THR A 72 -8.09 -2.80 14.03
CA THR A 72 -8.69 -3.89 13.24
C THR A 72 -10.19 -3.68 13.06
N PHE A 73 -10.77 -4.30 12.03
CA PHE A 73 -12.21 -4.29 11.80
C PHE A 73 -12.99 -4.90 12.97
N ASP A 74 -12.46 -5.96 13.58
CA ASP A 74 -13.10 -6.68 14.71
C ASP A 74 -12.88 -6.00 16.07
N HIS A 75 -12.27 -4.82 16.09
CA HIS A 75 -12.02 -4.09 17.33
C HIS A 75 -13.35 -3.73 18.01
N LYS A 76 -13.64 -4.38 19.15
CA LYS A 76 -14.89 -4.21 19.92
C LYS A 76 -14.94 -2.94 20.77
N GLY A 77 -13.80 -2.27 20.98
CA GLY A 77 -13.73 -1.03 21.75
C GLY A 77 -14.13 0.22 20.95
N PRO A 78 -14.26 1.37 21.62
CA PRO A 78 -14.55 2.64 20.96
C PRO A 78 -13.44 3.01 19.97
N VAL A 79 -13.81 3.67 18.87
CA VAL A 79 -12.83 4.15 17.89
C VAL A 79 -11.95 5.26 18.49
N PRO A 80 -10.71 5.43 18.00
CA PRO A 80 -9.82 6.48 18.49
C PRO A 80 -10.41 7.88 18.27
N SER A 81 -10.68 8.61 19.36
CA SER A 81 -11.17 9.99 19.32
C SER A 81 -10.07 11.04 19.47
N LYS A 82 -8.88 10.63 19.94
CA LYS A 82 -7.73 11.52 20.16
C LYS A 82 -6.49 10.94 19.46
N SER A 83 -5.57 11.83 19.09
CA SER A 83 -4.25 11.43 18.57
C SER A 83 -3.43 10.70 19.65
N HIS A 84 -2.35 10.05 19.21
CA HIS A 84 -1.44 9.37 20.12
C HIS A 84 -0.88 10.36 21.17
N PRO A 85 -0.79 9.98 22.47
CA PRO A 85 -0.39 10.90 23.54
C PRO A 85 1.06 11.39 23.39
N ASP A 86 1.96 10.51 22.94
CA ASP A 86 3.40 10.83 22.82
C ASP A 86 3.74 11.62 21.54
N LEU A 87 2.74 12.09 20.79
CA LEU A 87 2.97 12.74 19.51
C LEU A 87 3.52 14.17 19.76
N PRO A 88 4.67 14.54 19.16
CA PRO A 88 5.27 15.85 19.38
C PRO A 88 4.36 16.99 18.89
N GLU A 89 4.47 18.15 19.54
CA GLU A 89 3.73 19.34 19.15
C GLU A 89 4.03 19.73 17.70
N VAL A 90 3.01 20.25 17.03
CA VAL A 90 3.10 20.67 15.63
C VAL A 90 3.81 22.01 15.57
N PRO A 91 4.91 22.15 14.80
CA PRO A 91 5.53 23.44 14.55
C PRO A 91 4.53 24.42 13.96
N ALA A 92 4.63 25.69 14.34
CA ALA A 92 3.76 26.76 13.85
C ALA A 92 3.69 26.80 12.30
N LEU A 93 4.80 26.47 11.62
CA LEU A 93 4.87 26.38 10.15
C LEU A 93 3.91 25.34 9.54
N HIS A 94 3.58 24.29 10.30
CA HIS A 94 2.70 23.22 9.86
C HIS A 94 1.25 23.40 10.30
N GLN A 95 0.95 24.43 11.10
CA GLN A 95 -0.40 24.73 11.57
C GLN A 95 -1.35 24.95 10.38
N THR A 96 -0.96 25.76 9.39
CA THR A 96 -1.77 26.03 8.19
C THR A 96 -1.96 24.77 7.34
N LYS A 97 -0.92 23.93 7.22
CA LYS A 97 -0.98 22.64 6.51
C LYS A 97 -1.93 21.67 7.24
N LEU A 98 -1.91 21.66 8.58
CA LEU A 98 -2.79 20.86 9.42
C LEU A 98 -4.25 21.30 9.28
N GLU A 99 -4.53 22.60 9.30
CA GLU A 99 -5.87 23.16 9.11
C GLU A 99 -6.44 22.80 7.74
N ALA A 100 -5.62 22.86 6.67
CA ALA A 100 -6.03 22.43 5.34
C ALA A 100 -6.44 20.94 5.32
N VAL A 101 -5.67 20.07 5.98
CA VAL A 101 -6.02 18.64 6.08
C VAL A 101 -7.28 18.43 6.92
N LYS A 102 -7.47 19.17 8.03
CA LYS A 102 -8.69 19.12 8.85
C LYS A 102 -9.92 19.50 8.04
N LYS A 103 -9.85 20.57 7.24
CA LYS A 103 -10.93 21.00 6.34
C LYS A 103 -11.32 19.91 5.34
N LEU A 104 -10.36 19.16 4.80
CA LEU A 104 -10.67 18.01 3.95
C LEU A 104 -11.46 16.93 4.70
N PHE A 105 -11.11 16.65 5.96
CA PHE A 105 -11.83 15.68 6.78
C PHE A 105 -13.23 16.15 7.23
N GLU A 106 -13.48 17.46 7.23
CA GLU A 106 -14.81 18.04 7.42
C GLU A 106 -15.69 17.84 6.17
N GLU A 107 -15.14 18.00 4.97
CA GLU A 107 -15.86 17.73 3.72
C GLU A 107 -16.20 16.24 3.56
N ARG A 108 -15.28 15.37 3.96
CA ARG A 108 -15.43 13.91 3.86
C ARG A 108 -14.67 13.22 4.99
N PRO A 109 -15.30 12.31 5.75
CA PRO A 109 -14.66 11.72 6.93
C PRO A 109 -13.55 10.71 6.63
N ILE A 110 -13.47 10.16 5.41
CA ILE A 110 -12.54 9.10 5.03
C ILE A 110 -11.81 9.44 3.73
N TRP A 111 -10.48 9.47 3.77
CA TRP A 111 -9.64 9.81 2.62
C TRP A 111 -8.52 8.81 2.38
N SER A 112 -8.16 8.62 1.11
CA SER A 112 -6.90 7.94 0.78
C SER A 112 -5.72 8.92 0.93
N ARG A 113 -4.54 8.38 1.25
CA ARG A 113 -3.30 9.19 1.33
C ARG A 113 -3.00 9.89 0.00
N GLY A 114 -3.22 9.22 -1.13
CA GLY A 114 -2.98 9.78 -2.46
C GLY A 114 -3.91 10.95 -2.77
N TRP A 115 -5.17 10.91 -2.33
CA TRP A 115 -6.11 12.02 -2.45
C TRP A 115 -5.68 13.28 -1.70
N ILE A 116 -5.20 13.09 -0.47
CA ILE A 116 -4.73 14.22 0.34
C ILE A 116 -3.51 14.85 -0.29
N GLN A 117 -2.56 14.04 -0.78
CA GLN A 117 -1.41 14.55 -1.54
C GLN A 117 -1.85 15.30 -2.80
N TYR A 118 -2.78 14.74 -3.57
CA TYR A 118 -3.26 15.36 -4.80
C TYR A 118 -3.92 16.73 -4.56
N ARG A 119 -4.71 16.88 -3.49
CA ARG A 119 -5.39 18.14 -3.14
C ARG A 119 -4.49 19.16 -2.47
N THR A 120 -3.63 18.73 -1.55
CA THR A 120 -2.78 19.64 -0.76
C THR A 120 -1.43 19.93 -1.40
N LYS A 121 -1.03 19.13 -2.41
CA LYS A 121 0.30 19.18 -3.07
C LYS A 121 1.47 19.02 -2.10
N LEU A 122 1.22 18.42 -0.93
CA LEU A 122 2.22 18.21 0.11
C LEU A 122 3.04 16.93 -0.14
N PRO A 123 4.34 16.92 0.23
CA PRO A 123 5.18 15.74 0.14
C PRO A 123 4.71 14.65 1.10
N ASN A 124 5.05 13.39 0.77
CA ASN A 124 4.48 12.25 1.48
C ASN A 124 4.81 12.20 2.97
N VAL A 125 6.04 12.58 3.32
CA VAL A 125 6.55 12.56 4.69
C VAL A 125 5.70 13.46 5.58
N ILE A 126 5.41 14.68 5.13
CA ILE A 126 4.59 15.66 5.86
C ILE A 126 3.16 15.15 6.00
N VAL A 127 2.56 14.64 4.92
CA VAL A 127 1.18 14.10 4.95
C VAL A 127 1.04 12.96 5.96
N ARG A 128 2.02 12.04 6.03
CA ARG A 128 2.01 10.95 7.00
C ARG A 128 2.05 11.46 8.44
N SER A 129 2.83 12.50 8.72
CA SER A 129 2.91 13.11 10.04
C SER A 129 1.63 13.85 10.42
N LEU A 130 1.05 14.61 9.50
CA LEU A 130 -0.23 15.29 9.70
C LEU A 130 -1.37 14.30 9.94
N LEU A 131 -1.38 13.18 9.23
CA LEU A 131 -2.43 12.16 9.37
C LEU A 131 -2.43 11.50 10.75
N ALA A 132 -1.27 11.27 11.35
CA ALA A 132 -1.18 10.71 12.71
C ALA A 132 -1.84 11.60 13.78
N LEU A 133 -2.01 12.91 13.51
CA LEU A 133 -2.64 13.87 14.40
C LEU A 133 -4.17 13.94 14.27
N VAL A 134 -4.70 13.77 13.06
CA VAL A 134 -6.12 14.06 12.74
C VAL A 134 -6.94 12.81 12.46
N SER A 135 -6.28 11.68 12.23
CA SER A 135 -6.92 10.47 11.73
C SER A 135 -6.32 9.20 12.32
N TYR A 136 -7.06 8.12 12.17
CA TYR A 136 -6.61 6.75 12.40
C TYR A 136 -6.86 5.93 11.12
N TYR A 137 -6.39 4.68 11.07
CA TYR A 137 -6.63 3.82 9.90
C TYR A 137 -7.01 2.40 10.31
N PHE A 138 -7.63 1.67 9.38
CA PHE A 138 -7.93 0.26 9.54
C PHE A 138 -6.83 -0.61 8.92
N THR A 139 -6.41 -1.67 9.63
CA THR A 139 -5.40 -2.63 9.16
C THR A 139 -5.98 -3.68 8.19
N ASN A 140 -7.24 -4.04 8.39
CA ASN A 140 -8.04 -4.98 7.60
C ASN A 140 -9.44 -4.39 7.32
N GLY A 141 -10.28 -5.15 6.63
CA GLY A 141 -11.63 -4.71 6.30
C GLY A 141 -11.75 -3.83 5.04
N PRO A 142 -12.96 -3.30 4.77
CA PRO A 142 -13.28 -2.62 3.53
C PRO A 142 -12.70 -1.19 3.43
N TRP A 143 -12.29 -0.59 4.56
CA TRP A 143 -11.60 0.70 4.60
C TRP A 143 -10.08 0.56 4.74
N LYS A 144 -9.53 -0.64 4.46
CA LYS A 144 -8.09 -0.86 4.43
C LYS A 144 -7.41 0.11 3.44
N MET A 145 -6.25 0.64 3.83
CA MET A 145 -5.48 1.68 3.12
C MET A 145 -6.09 3.09 3.13
N LEU A 146 -7.22 3.30 3.82
CA LEU A 146 -7.85 4.60 3.99
C LEU A 146 -7.61 5.15 5.41
N TRP A 147 -7.64 6.47 5.51
CA TRP A 147 -7.52 7.21 6.75
C TRP A 147 -8.89 7.77 7.12
N VAL A 148 -9.27 7.56 8.37
CA VAL A 148 -10.57 7.90 8.93
C VAL A 148 -10.38 8.98 9.98
N ARG A 149 -11.23 10.01 9.94
CA ARG A 149 -11.23 11.09 10.93
C ARG A 149 -11.38 10.53 12.34
N LEU A 150 -10.62 11.05 13.30
CA LEU A 150 -10.75 10.68 14.71
C LEU A 150 -12.21 10.85 15.20
N GLY A 151 -12.71 9.84 15.91
CA GLY A 151 -14.07 9.81 16.46
C GLY A 151 -15.19 9.44 15.47
N TYR A 152 -14.89 9.13 14.20
CA TYR A 152 -15.88 8.68 13.22
C TYR A 152 -15.77 7.17 12.99
N ASP A 153 -16.82 6.39 13.28
CA ASP A 153 -16.83 4.94 13.01
C ASP A 153 -17.61 4.61 11.73
N PRO A 154 -16.94 4.14 10.66
CA PRO A 154 -17.62 3.77 9.43
C PRO A 154 -18.41 2.46 9.51
N ARG A 155 -18.18 1.64 10.54
CA ARG A 155 -18.93 0.40 10.79
C ARG A 155 -20.31 0.65 11.40
N SER A 156 -20.55 1.84 11.94
CA SER A 156 -21.82 2.20 12.58
C SER A 156 -22.76 2.98 11.67
N THR A 157 -22.27 3.47 10.52
CA THR A 157 -23.03 4.32 9.60
C THR A 157 -23.08 3.68 8.21
N PRO A 158 -24.25 3.23 7.74
CA PRO A 158 -24.41 2.66 6.40
C PRO A 158 -23.97 3.63 5.28
N ASP A 159 -24.18 4.94 5.48
CA ASP A 159 -23.70 6.01 4.60
C ASP A 159 -22.19 5.94 4.28
N SER A 160 -21.38 5.30 5.15
CA SER A 160 -19.96 5.07 4.92
C SER A 160 -19.65 4.08 3.80
N LYS A 161 -20.66 3.36 3.29
CA LYS A 161 -20.56 2.43 2.17
C LYS A 161 -19.86 3.06 0.97
N ARG A 162 -20.26 4.28 0.59
CA ARG A 162 -19.68 5.03 -0.54
C ARG A 162 -18.18 5.32 -0.37
N TYR A 163 -17.65 5.25 0.84
CA TYR A 163 -16.25 5.56 1.11
C TYR A 163 -15.35 4.34 1.21
N GLN A 164 -15.90 3.13 1.03
CA GLN A 164 -15.13 1.90 1.03
C GLN A 164 -14.10 1.86 -0.10
N CYS A 165 -13.08 1.02 0.09
CA CYS A 165 -11.93 0.87 -0.79
C CYS A 165 -12.09 -0.33 -1.72
N LEU A 166 -11.79 -0.16 -3.01
CA LEU A 166 -11.74 -1.18 -4.04
C LEU A 166 -10.29 -1.35 -4.52
N ASP A 167 -9.66 -2.47 -4.17
CA ASP A 167 -8.36 -2.88 -4.73
C ASP A 167 -8.57 -3.38 -6.16
N TYR A 168 -8.07 -2.61 -7.13
CA TYR A 168 -8.04 -2.97 -8.53
C TYR A 168 -6.59 -3.13 -9.00
N ARG A 169 -6.30 -4.28 -9.60
CA ARG A 169 -4.99 -4.61 -10.16
C ARG A 169 -5.11 -4.77 -11.66
N LEU A 170 -4.32 -3.97 -12.39
CA LEU A 170 -4.27 -4.06 -13.83
C LEU A 170 -3.70 -5.42 -14.24
N PRO A 171 -4.39 -6.13 -15.17
CA PRO A 171 -3.83 -7.27 -15.87
C PRO A 171 -2.49 -6.93 -16.50
N ARG A 172 -1.59 -7.92 -16.59
CA ARG A 172 -0.21 -7.69 -17.06
C ARG A 172 -0.19 -7.23 -18.51
N GLU A 173 -1.09 -7.77 -19.33
CA GLU A 173 -1.20 -7.46 -20.75
C GLU A 173 -1.50 -5.97 -20.95
N ILE A 174 -2.46 -5.44 -20.19
CA ILE A 174 -2.84 -4.03 -20.25
C ILE A 174 -1.78 -3.13 -19.61
N ALA A 175 -1.12 -3.61 -18.55
CA ALA A 175 -0.05 -2.87 -17.90
C ALA A 175 1.15 -2.61 -18.82
N ALA A 176 1.39 -3.46 -19.82
CA ALA A 176 2.42 -3.26 -20.84
C ALA A 176 2.07 -2.15 -21.84
N VAL A 177 0.78 -2.04 -22.20
CA VAL A 177 0.26 -0.96 -23.06
C VAL A 177 0.30 0.39 -22.34
N SER A 178 -0.08 0.39 -21.06
CA SER A 178 0.08 1.57 -20.21
C SER A 178 1.57 1.91 -20.05
N THR A 179 1.94 3.19 -20.00
CA THR A 179 3.34 3.68 -19.88
C THR A 179 4.08 3.23 -18.60
N LEU A 180 3.52 2.27 -17.85
CA LEU A 180 3.98 1.76 -16.57
C LEU A 180 5.19 0.84 -16.66
N GLU A 181 5.36 0.07 -17.74
CA GLU A 181 6.54 -0.78 -17.88
C GLU A 181 7.83 0.04 -18.08
N ALA A 182 7.75 1.17 -18.78
CA ALA A 182 8.86 2.11 -18.93
C ALA A 182 9.34 2.71 -17.59
N ARG A 183 8.49 2.73 -16.55
CA ARG A 183 8.87 3.21 -15.20
C ARG A 183 9.63 2.15 -14.39
N ARG A 184 9.31 0.85 -14.53
CA ARG A 184 10.03 -0.23 -13.82
C ARG A 184 11.43 -0.48 -14.36
N SER A 185 11.66 -0.26 -15.65
CA SER A 185 13.00 -0.41 -16.27
C SER A 185 13.99 0.64 -15.74
N LYS A 186 13.54 1.86 -15.43
CA LYS A 186 14.34 2.90 -14.76
C LYS A 186 14.67 2.54 -13.31
N LEU A 187 13.71 1.97 -12.57
CA LEU A 187 13.92 1.56 -11.17
C LEU A 187 14.85 0.33 -11.03
N ARG A 188 14.81 -0.63 -11.97
CA ARG A 188 15.73 -1.79 -11.94
C ARG A 188 17.19 -1.41 -12.18
N LYS A 189 17.48 -0.37 -12.98
CA LYS A 189 18.85 0.10 -13.19
C LYS A 189 19.45 0.78 -11.94
N GLY A 190 18.61 1.38 -11.09
CA GLY A 190 19.06 2.04 -9.85
C GLY A 190 19.24 1.12 -8.64
N LEU A 191 18.71 -0.11 -8.66
CA LEU A 191 18.68 -0.98 -7.48
C LEU A 191 19.93 -1.86 -7.31
N ILE A 192 20.88 -1.84 -8.25
CA ILE A 192 22.11 -2.64 -8.15
C ILE A 192 23.24 -1.87 -7.42
N TYR A 193 23.19 -0.54 -7.37
CA TYR A 193 24.19 0.29 -6.66
C TYR A 193 23.55 1.58 -6.11
N ALA A 194 22.81 1.47 -5.01
CA ALA A 194 22.42 2.66 -4.24
C ALA A 194 22.51 2.37 -2.74
N GLY A 195 23.74 2.20 -2.27
CA GLY A 195 24.07 2.36 -0.85
C GLY A 195 24.02 3.83 -0.48
N SER A 196 22.83 4.45 -0.48
CA SER A 196 22.65 5.81 0.01
C SER A 196 21.93 5.74 1.36
N LYS A 197 22.70 5.93 2.42
CA LYS A 197 22.19 6.19 3.77
C LYS A 197 21.58 7.59 3.76
N LYS A 198 20.28 7.72 3.51
CA LYS A 198 19.52 8.91 3.91
C LYS A 198 18.44 8.50 4.90
N GLN A 199 18.56 9.06 6.10
CA GLN A 199 17.59 8.95 7.18
C GLN A 199 16.30 9.63 6.75
N ASP A 200 15.19 9.05 7.19
CA ASP A 200 13.84 9.59 7.01
C ASP A 200 13.22 9.42 8.40
N GLU A 201 13.64 10.29 9.31
CA GLU A 201 13.18 10.33 10.70
C GLU A 201 11.85 11.06 10.77
N PHE A 202 10.97 10.59 11.65
CA PHE A 202 9.78 11.34 12.04
C PHE A 202 10.23 12.49 12.93
N GLN A 203 10.49 13.65 12.34
CA GLN A 203 10.71 14.88 13.07
C GLN A 203 9.84 15.97 12.45
N LEU A 204 8.88 16.46 13.23
CA LEU A 204 8.18 17.70 12.97
C LEU A 204 9.10 18.86 13.39
N SER A 205 10.25 19.03 12.73
CA SER A 205 11.15 20.16 12.92
C SER A 205 11.22 20.97 11.62
N GLY A 206 11.30 22.30 11.73
CA GLY A 206 11.31 23.20 10.56
C GLY A 206 12.42 22.89 9.56
N ASP A 207 13.58 22.44 10.05
CA ASP A 207 14.76 22.12 9.23
C ASP A 207 14.61 20.80 8.44
N SER A 208 13.85 19.82 8.97
CA SER A 208 13.58 18.56 8.28
C SER A 208 12.68 18.75 7.06
N VAL A 209 11.79 19.75 7.10
CA VAL A 209 10.90 20.08 5.99
C VAL A 209 11.62 20.83 4.88
N GLN A 210 12.54 21.74 5.19
CA GLN A 210 13.37 22.36 4.15
C GLN A 210 14.23 21.31 3.43
N LEU A 211 14.75 20.32 4.15
CA LEU A 211 15.50 19.22 3.57
C LEU A 211 14.59 18.24 2.78
N ALA A 212 13.38 17.94 3.27
CA ALA A 212 12.42 17.10 2.56
C ALA A 212 11.83 17.78 1.31
N GLU A 213 11.61 19.09 1.35
CA GLU A 213 11.20 19.92 0.20
C GLU A 213 12.34 20.02 -0.82
N ALA A 214 13.60 20.20 -0.39
CA ALA A 214 14.77 20.19 -1.28
C ALA A 214 15.12 18.79 -1.87
N VAL A 215 14.84 17.71 -1.13
CA VAL A 215 15.01 16.32 -1.62
C VAL A 215 13.84 15.89 -2.52
N ALA A 216 12.65 16.47 -2.34
CA ALA A 216 11.53 16.32 -3.28
C ALA A 216 11.76 17.07 -4.60
N ASP A 217 12.60 18.11 -4.61
CA ASP A 217 12.95 18.86 -5.83
C ASP A 217 14.00 18.14 -6.70
N SER A 218 14.82 17.28 -6.09
CA SER A 218 15.87 16.49 -6.78
C SER A 218 15.41 15.10 -7.24
N ASN A 219 14.31 14.58 -6.69
CA ASN A 219 13.58 13.46 -7.28
C ASN A 219 12.40 14.04 -8.05
N ALA A 220 12.47 14.04 -9.38
CA ALA A 220 11.39 14.49 -10.27
C ALA A 220 10.02 14.17 -9.68
N PRO A 221 9.07 15.13 -9.66
CA PRO A 221 7.80 14.98 -8.98
C PRO A 221 7.21 13.64 -9.37
N GLU A 222 6.96 12.78 -8.39
CA GLU A 222 6.19 11.56 -8.58
C GLU A 222 4.92 12.01 -9.32
N THR A 223 4.88 11.81 -10.64
CA THR A 223 3.90 12.46 -11.49
C THR A 223 2.54 12.12 -10.93
N GLU A 224 1.86 13.16 -10.46
CA GLU A 224 0.71 13.11 -9.57
C GLU A 224 -0.28 12.06 -10.05
N ALA A 225 -0.22 10.86 -9.48
CA ALA A 225 -1.10 9.78 -9.85
C ALA A 225 -2.49 10.20 -9.38
N CYS A 226 -3.33 10.65 -10.31
CA CYS A 226 -4.71 10.98 -10.04
C CYS A 226 -5.36 9.74 -9.40
N PRO A 227 -5.83 9.82 -8.15
CA PRO A 227 -6.43 8.68 -7.45
C PRO A 227 -7.86 8.38 -7.95
N VAL A 228 -8.36 9.18 -8.90
CA VAL A 228 -9.70 9.05 -9.49
C VAL A 228 -9.66 8.07 -10.64
N PHE A 229 -10.70 7.22 -10.73
CA PHE A 229 -10.96 6.50 -11.96
C PHE A 229 -11.59 7.45 -12.99
N ILE A 230 -10.90 7.66 -14.11
CA ILE A 230 -11.41 8.46 -15.22
C ILE A 230 -11.73 7.49 -16.35
N ALA A 231 -13.01 7.41 -16.73
CA ALA A 231 -13.43 6.61 -17.88
C ALA A 231 -12.61 7.04 -19.11
N HIS A 232 -12.24 6.07 -19.94
CA HIS A 232 -11.45 6.29 -21.15
C HIS A 232 -9.99 6.72 -20.94
N GLN A 233 -9.47 6.64 -19.72
CA GLN A 233 -8.04 6.81 -19.43
C GLN A 233 -7.46 5.57 -18.75
N LEU A 234 -6.25 5.17 -19.16
CA LEU A 234 -5.56 4.06 -18.51
C LEU A 234 -5.02 4.50 -17.14
N PRO A 235 -5.17 3.66 -16.09
CA PRO A 235 -4.59 3.95 -14.79
C PRO A 235 -3.07 4.16 -14.83
N THR A 236 -2.58 5.09 -14.00
CA THR A 236 -1.16 5.48 -13.92
C THR A 236 -0.32 4.61 -12.99
N GLN A 237 -0.92 3.60 -12.37
CA GLN A 237 -0.28 2.63 -11.49
C GLN A 237 -0.90 1.25 -11.72
N ARG A 238 -0.12 0.18 -11.52
CA ARG A 238 -0.59 -1.19 -11.74
C ARG A 238 -1.59 -1.65 -10.69
N GLN A 239 -1.43 -1.18 -9.46
CA GLN A 239 -2.35 -1.45 -8.38
C GLN A 239 -2.90 -0.12 -7.92
N VAL A 240 -4.22 0.03 -7.96
CA VAL A 240 -4.93 1.25 -7.59
C VAL A 240 -6.00 0.91 -6.58
N TYR A 241 -6.14 1.77 -5.57
CA TYR A 241 -7.15 1.67 -4.54
C TYR A 241 -8.17 2.77 -4.77
N TYR A 242 -9.26 2.43 -5.45
CA TYR A 242 -10.34 3.38 -5.72
C TYR A 242 -11.28 3.47 -4.51
N GLN A 243 -11.82 4.65 -4.23
CA GLN A 243 -12.94 4.75 -3.29
C GLN A 243 -14.25 4.70 -4.08
N LEU A 244 -15.28 4.04 -3.55
CA LEU A 244 -16.51 3.76 -4.32
C LEU A 244 -17.21 5.05 -4.81
N CYS A 245 -17.16 6.13 -4.04
CA CYS A 245 -17.71 7.43 -4.43
C CYS A 245 -16.97 8.10 -5.61
N ASP A 246 -15.75 7.66 -5.92
CA ASP A 246 -14.96 8.21 -7.01
C ASP A 246 -15.21 7.46 -8.33
N LEU A 247 -15.97 6.36 -8.31
CA LEU A 247 -16.35 5.56 -9.48
C LEU A 247 -17.55 6.17 -10.20
N ARG A 248 -17.35 7.23 -10.98
CA ARG A 248 -18.47 8.03 -11.56
C ARG A 248 -19.26 7.39 -12.70
N ASP A 249 -18.93 6.17 -13.10
CA ASP A 249 -19.60 5.49 -14.21
C ASP A 249 -21.01 5.01 -13.82
N GLU A 250 -21.99 5.25 -14.68
CA GLU A 250 -23.40 4.94 -14.41
C GLU A 250 -23.65 3.45 -14.13
N SER A 251 -22.95 2.57 -14.86
CA SER A 251 -23.12 1.13 -14.70
C SER A 251 -22.56 0.65 -13.36
N LEU A 252 -21.41 1.21 -12.93
CA LEU A 252 -20.82 0.92 -11.62
C LEU A 252 -21.68 1.48 -10.48
N GLN A 253 -22.22 2.69 -10.63
CA GLN A 253 -23.10 3.31 -9.63
C GLN A 253 -24.41 2.53 -9.49
N THR A 254 -25.00 2.05 -10.59
CA THR A 254 -26.21 1.21 -10.56
C THR A 254 -25.99 -0.04 -9.71
N LEU A 255 -24.86 -0.71 -9.88
CA LEU A 255 -24.51 -1.90 -9.09
C LEU A 255 -24.27 -1.56 -7.61
N LEU A 256 -23.62 -0.44 -7.32
CA LEU A 256 -23.40 0.01 -5.94
C LEU A 256 -24.71 0.35 -5.21
N HIS A 257 -25.63 0.99 -5.91
CA HIS A 257 -26.92 1.42 -5.37
C HIS A 257 -27.98 0.31 -5.30
N ALA A 258 -27.68 -0.89 -5.81
CA ALA A 258 -28.61 -2.02 -5.82
C ALA A 258 -29.05 -2.46 -4.40
N ASN A 259 -28.17 -2.29 -3.40
CA ASN A 259 -28.45 -2.63 -2.00
C ASN A 259 -28.81 -1.42 -1.12
N ASP A 260 -29.07 -0.25 -1.70
CA ASP A 260 -29.37 0.94 -0.88
C ASP A 260 -30.65 0.72 -0.06
N GLY A 261 -30.59 1.05 1.22
CA GLY A 261 -31.69 0.83 2.18
C GLY A 261 -31.84 -0.60 2.72
N ARG A 262 -30.96 -1.53 2.29
CA ARG A 262 -30.90 -2.92 2.79
C ARG A 262 -29.52 -3.23 3.41
N GLU A 263 -28.92 -2.21 4.01
CA GLU A 263 -27.58 -2.23 4.60
C GLU A 263 -27.68 -2.58 6.09
N ASP A 264 -28.10 -3.80 6.38
CA ASP A 264 -28.42 -4.21 7.75
C ASP A 264 -27.16 -4.62 8.54
N GLU A 265 -26.16 -5.21 7.88
CA GLU A 265 -24.93 -5.69 8.52
C GLU A 265 -23.67 -5.23 7.77
N CYS A 266 -22.66 -4.79 8.54
CA CYS A 266 -21.34 -4.46 8.02
C CYS A 266 -20.37 -5.63 8.22
N SER A 267 -19.94 -6.26 7.13
CA SER A 267 -18.99 -7.39 7.15
C SER A 267 -17.52 -6.96 6.98
N GLU A 268 -16.56 -7.78 7.41
CA GLU A 268 -15.13 -7.48 7.17
C GLU A 268 -14.79 -7.52 5.67
N ALA A 269 -15.37 -8.46 4.92
CA ALA A 269 -15.01 -8.67 3.52
C ALA A 269 -15.63 -7.64 2.57
N ASN A 270 -16.92 -7.34 2.76
CA ASN A 270 -17.72 -6.52 1.84
C ASN A 270 -18.21 -5.21 2.47
N GLY A 271 -17.94 -4.98 3.75
CA GLY A 271 -18.53 -3.88 4.52
C GLY A 271 -20.04 -3.88 4.39
N TRP A 272 -20.57 -2.76 3.90
CA TRP A 272 -22.00 -2.52 3.69
C TRP A 272 -22.51 -2.94 2.30
N CYS A 273 -21.63 -3.48 1.44
CA CYS A 273 -22.05 -4.00 0.14
C CYS A 273 -22.56 -5.44 0.24
N GLU A 274 -23.50 -5.80 -0.63
CA GLU A 274 -23.87 -7.21 -0.84
C GLU A 274 -22.66 -8.05 -1.29
N GLU A 275 -22.72 -9.35 -1.00
CA GLU A 275 -21.69 -10.29 -1.40
C GLU A 275 -21.52 -10.35 -2.92
N GLY A 276 -20.27 -10.42 -3.39
CA GLY A 276 -19.95 -10.50 -4.83
C GLY A 276 -19.98 -9.16 -5.59
N VAL A 277 -20.50 -8.08 -5.01
CA VAL A 277 -20.49 -6.74 -5.65
C VAL A 277 -19.06 -6.30 -5.99
N TYR A 278 -18.11 -6.53 -5.10
CA TYR A 278 -16.70 -6.21 -5.32
C TYR A 278 -16.11 -6.92 -6.55
N ASP A 279 -16.46 -8.18 -6.77
CA ASP A 279 -15.94 -8.95 -7.91
C ASP A 279 -16.60 -8.52 -9.22
N GLN A 280 -17.91 -8.23 -9.18
CA GLN A 280 -18.62 -7.65 -10.32
C GLN A 280 -18.03 -6.27 -10.70
N LEU A 281 -17.77 -5.40 -9.73
CA LEU A 281 -17.10 -4.10 -9.96
C LEU A 281 -15.72 -4.28 -10.60
N ARG A 282 -14.90 -5.21 -10.09
CA ARG A 282 -13.57 -5.51 -10.67
C ARG A 282 -13.69 -5.99 -12.11
N LYS A 283 -14.68 -6.85 -12.40
CA LYS A 283 -14.93 -7.35 -13.76
C LYS A 283 -15.32 -6.21 -14.70
N MET A 284 -16.28 -5.38 -14.32
CA MET A 284 -16.73 -4.23 -15.10
C MET A 284 -15.59 -3.23 -15.35
N LEU A 285 -14.84 -2.86 -14.30
CA LEU A 285 -13.65 -2.02 -14.45
C LEU A 285 -12.61 -2.65 -15.38
N GLY A 286 -12.39 -3.96 -15.26
CA GLY A 286 -11.50 -4.72 -16.14
C GLY A 286 -11.90 -4.61 -17.62
N GLU A 287 -13.19 -4.74 -17.92
CA GLU A 287 -13.72 -4.59 -19.28
C GLU A 287 -13.60 -3.16 -19.80
N MET A 288 -13.92 -2.15 -18.98
CA MET A 288 -13.76 -0.74 -19.36
C MET A 288 -12.30 -0.37 -19.65
N VAL A 289 -11.38 -0.83 -18.80
CA VAL A 289 -9.94 -0.60 -18.94
C VAL A 289 -9.40 -1.34 -20.16
N ARG A 290 -9.87 -2.56 -20.44
CA ARG A 290 -9.51 -3.31 -21.66
C ARG A 290 -9.92 -2.57 -22.94
N ARG A 291 -11.18 -2.15 -23.04
CA ARG A 291 -11.66 -1.36 -24.19
C ARG A 291 -10.85 -0.08 -24.38
N THR A 292 -10.49 0.58 -23.28
CA THR A 292 -9.65 1.77 -23.32
C THR A 292 -8.23 1.45 -23.83
N ALA A 293 -7.65 0.33 -23.41
CA ALA A 293 -6.33 -0.10 -23.85
C ALA A 293 -6.28 -0.40 -25.35
N GLU A 294 -7.27 -1.14 -25.86
CA GLU A 294 -7.42 -1.47 -27.27
C GLU A 294 -7.48 -0.19 -28.13
N ARG A 295 -8.29 0.80 -27.72
CA ARG A 295 -8.39 2.08 -28.41
C ARG A 295 -7.07 2.86 -28.41
N VAL A 296 -6.37 2.93 -27.28
CA VAL A 296 -5.06 3.61 -27.16
C VAL A 296 -4.00 2.94 -28.05
N GLU A 297 -4.03 1.62 -28.15
CA GLU A 297 -3.11 0.87 -29.00
C GLU A 297 -3.40 1.10 -30.50
N GLU A 298 -4.67 1.15 -30.89
CA GLU A 298 -5.09 1.49 -32.25
C GLU A 298 -4.71 2.92 -32.65
N GLU A 299 -4.97 3.90 -31.78
CA GLU A 299 -4.54 5.30 -31.97
C GLU A 299 -3.02 5.40 -32.15
N ARG A 300 -2.26 4.64 -31.35
CA ARG A 300 -0.80 4.59 -31.45
C ARG A 300 -0.33 3.96 -32.76
N ARG A 301 -1.00 2.91 -33.24
CA ARG A 301 -0.71 2.27 -34.53
C ARG A 301 -0.92 3.25 -35.69
N LEU A 302 -2.08 3.92 -35.72
CA LEU A 302 -2.43 4.92 -36.74
C LEU A 302 -1.46 6.12 -36.74
N ALA A 303 -1.00 6.55 -35.57
CA ALA A 303 0.00 7.61 -35.44
C ALA A 303 1.37 7.20 -36.03
N LEU A 304 1.77 5.94 -35.86
CA LEU A 304 3.02 5.41 -36.42
C LEU A 304 2.94 5.26 -37.95
N GLU A 305 1.79 4.83 -38.48
CA GLU A 305 1.54 4.74 -39.93
C GLU A 305 1.61 6.13 -40.58
N THR A 306 0.88 7.11 -40.03
CA THR A 306 0.94 8.51 -40.51
C THR A 306 2.35 9.11 -40.43
N ALA A 307 3.13 8.76 -39.39
CA ALA A 307 4.51 9.23 -39.26
C ALA A 307 5.44 8.59 -40.31
N ALA A 308 5.24 7.32 -40.66
CA ALA A 308 6.01 6.65 -41.70
C ALA A 308 5.75 7.25 -43.09
N ASP A 309 4.49 7.57 -43.39
CA ASP A 309 4.10 8.20 -44.67
C ASP A 309 4.72 9.60 -44.83
N ASN A 310 4.78 10.39 -43.76
CA ASN A 310 5.37 11.74 -43.77
C ASN A 310 6.92 11.76 -43.80
N THR A 311 7.59 10.63 -43.54
CA THR A 311 9.06 10.55 -43.49
C THR A 311 9.66 9.94 -44.77
N SER A 312 8.82 9.57 -45.75
CA SER A 312 9.27 9.09 -47.05
C SER A 312 9.77 10.28 -47.89
N PRO A 313 11.08 10.38 -48.22
CA PRO A 313 11.60 11.50 -48.98
C PRO A 313 11.16 11.41 -50.45
N SER A 314 10.57 12.49 -50.95
CA SER A 314 10.39 12.79 -52.38
C SER A 314 11.69 13.20 -53.05
#